data_AF-A0A523JDJ5-F1
#
_entry.id   AF-A0A523JDJ5-F1
#
_cell.length_a   1.000
_cell.length_b   1.000
_cell.length_c   1.000
_cell.angle_alpha   90.00
_cell.angle_beta   90.00
_cell.angle_gamma   90.00
#
_symmetry.space_group_name_H-M   'P 1'
#
loop_
_entity.id
_entity.type
_entity.pdbx_description
1 polymer ?
#
loop_
_entity_poly.entity_id
_entity_poly.type
_entity_poly.pdbx_seq_one_letter_code
_entity_poly.pdbx_strand_id
1 'polypeptide(L)'
;MSQVRGFPSVLRQAAVTLLLAGGLALGGSAQAASFTNGDFESGALEPWTTFLTDNGTIGVPSIVEFDLDGPGGLPPSLALELRAGQITHFTGLPPAGGGIEQIASFNAGDLSIAVDIAAVNPASTDNISGGIFELLFDGVTLDTLDFGSLAGNESAFGVLSGLVVGVIAADHTIAIRITRPREISSNPPATPLQYVDNVELSGNAVIPEPGSALLLAGALLGLATLRKRSRNRA
;
A
#
# COMPACT_ATOMS: atom_id res chain seq x y z
N MET A 1 -66.35 -43.71 -49.16
CA MET A 1 -64.94 -44.14 -49.13
C MET A 1 -64.13 -43.01 -48.51
N SER A 2 -63.67 -43.26 -47.29
CA SER A 2 -63.16 -42.27 -46.32
C SER A 2 -61.68 -42.01 -46.54
N GLN A 3 -61.28 -40.74 -46.66
CA GLN A 3 -59.89 -40.29 -46.72
C GLN A 3 -59.41 -39.97 -45.30
N VAL A 4 -58.65 -40.89 -44.71
CA VAL A 4 -57.95 -40.70 -43.44
C VAL A 4 -56.59 -40.06 -43.74
N ARG A 5 -56.42 -38.78 -43.39
CA ARG A 5 -55.10 -38.13 -43.31
C ARG A 5 -54.51 -38.38 -41.92
N GLY A 6 -53.48 -39.22 -41.85
CA GLY A 6 -52.59 -39.29 -40.70
C GLY A 6 -51.40 -38.36 -40.91
N PHE A 7 -51.20 -37.41 -40.00
CA PHE A 7 -49.90 -36.74 -39.82
C PHE A 7 -49.24 -37.27 -38.54
N PRO A 8 -47.95 -37.61 -38.57
CA PRO A 8 -47.26 -38.15 -37.41
C PRO A 8 -46.95 -37.08 -36.36
N SER A 9 -47.13 -37.49 -35.11
CA SER A 9 -46.76 -36.79 -33.89
C SER A 9 -45.25 -36.60 -33.77
N VAL A 10 -44.77 -35.37 -33.94
CA VAL A 10 -43.43 -34.98 -33.46
C VAL A 10 -43.59 -33.71 -32.62
N LEU A 11 -44.13 -33.89 -31.42
CA LEU A 11 -44.30 -32.85 -30.41
C LEU A 11 -43.86 -33.39 -29.05
N ARG A 12 -42.59 -33.77 -28.94
CA ARG A 12 -41.90 -33.99 -27.65
C ARG A 12 -40.41 -33.78 -27.82
N GLN A 13 -39.98 -32.53 -27.92
CA GLN A 13 -38.63 -32.07 -27.54
C GLN A 13 -38.56 -30.55 -27.75
N ALA A 14 -39.24 -29.81 -26.88
CA ALA A 14 -39.11 -28.36 -26.83
C ALA A 14 -39.17 -27.91 -25.37
N ALA A 15 -38.08 -28.14 -24.64
CA ALA A 15 -37.79 -27.46 -23.37
C ALA A 15 -36.35 -27.69 -22.91
N VAL A 16 -35.37 -27.58 -23.81
CA VAL A 16 -33.96 -27.31 -23.42
C VAL A 16 -33.46 -26.20 -24.32
N THR A 17 -34.20 -25.08 -24.34
CA THR A 17 -33.76 -23.86 -25.01
C THR A 17 -32.88 -23.09 -24.03
N LEU A 18 -31.58 -23.40 -24.10
CA LEU A 18 -30.45 -22.47 -24.04
C LEU A 18 -30.76 -21.08 -23.43
N LEU A 19 -30.85 -20.97 -22.11
CA LEU A 19 -30.71 -19.70 -21.38
C LEU A 19 -29.22 -19.45 -21.13
N LEU A 20 -28.48 -19.27 -22.22
CA LEU A 20 -27.04 -18.97 -22.24
C LEU A 20 -26.78 -17.73 -23.12
N ALA A 21 -27.55 -16.67 -22.92
CA ALA A 21 -27.40 -15.43 -23.68
C ALA A 21 -27.96 -14.26 -22.87
N GLY A 22 -27.29 -13.92 -21.77
CA GLY A 22 -27.67 -12.80 -20.91
C GLY A 22 -26.55 -12.28 -20.02
N GLY A 23 -25.30 -12.62 -20.32
CA GLY A 23 -24.12 -12.02 -19.69
C GLY A 23 -23.48 -11.05 -20.68
N LEU A 24 -24.20 -10.01 -21.08
CA LEU A 24 -23.63 -8.90 -21.83
C LEU A 24 -22.57 -8.25 -20.93
N ALA A 25 -21.32 -8.46 -21.35
CA ALA A 25 -20.11 -7.79 -20.93
C ALA A 25 -20.35 -6.33 -20.47
N LEU A 26 -20.45 -6.13 -19.17
CA LEU A 26 -19.83 -4.98 -18.54
C LEU A 26 -18.41 -5.41 -18.19
N GLY A 27 -17.61 -5.63 -19.23
CA GLY A 27 -16.15 -5.67 -19.11
C GLY A 27 -15.68 -4.25 -18.83
N GLY A 28 -16.00 -3.72 -17.65
CA GLY A 28 -15.15 -2.69 -17.08
C GLY A 28 -13.77 -3.32 -17.02
N SER A 29 -12.80 -2.75 -17.72
CA SER A 29 -11.41 -3.11 -17.51
C SER A 29 -11.16 -2.99 -16.02
N ALA A 30 -10.96 -4.13 -15.34
CA ALA A 30 -10.54 -4.12 -13.95
C ALA A 30 -9.18 -3.42 -13.96
N GLN A 31 -9.19 -2.13 -13.65
CA GLN A 31 -7.99 -1.35 -13.52
C GLN A 31 -7.34 -1.89 -12.26
N ALA A 32 -6.17 -2.51 -12.39
CA ALA A 32 -5.41 -2.93 -11.22
C ALA A 32 -5.25 -1.72 -10.30
N ALA A 33 -5.32 -1.94 -8.98
CA ALA A 33 -4.87 -0.90 -8.07
C ALA A 33 -3.43 -0.60 -8.45
N SER A 34 -3.20 0.67 -8.73
CA SER A 34 -1.92 1.18 -9.16
C SER A 34 -0.97 1.36 -7.98
N PHE A 35 -1.52 1.59 -6.80
CA PHE A 35 -0.80 1.59 -5.54
C PHE A 35 -0.99 0.26 -4.84
N THR A 36 0.10 -0.43 -4.51
CA THR A 36 0.08 -1.74 -3.84
C THR A 36 1.23 -1.85 -2.85
N ASN A 37 1.15 -2.83 -1.94
CA ASN A 37 2.18 -3.12 -0.94
C ASN A 37 2.53 -1.89 -0.08
N GLY A 38 1.52 -1.13 0.34
CA GLY A 38 1.70 0.02 1.25
C GLY A 38 2.00 -0.39 2.70
N ASP A 39 1.62 -1.62 3.05
CA ASP A 39 1.80 -2.30 4.34
C ASP A 39 2.99 -3.28 4.33
N PHE A 40 3.75 -3.37 3.23
CA PHE A 40 4.91 -4.26 3.07
C PHE A 40 4.67 -5.76 3.33
N GLU A 41 3.41 -6.20 3.46
CA GLU A 41 3.03 -7.58 3.82
C GLU A 41 3.34 -8.61 2.73
N SER A 42 3.77 -8.16 1.54
CA SER A 42 4.33 -9.07 0.54
C SER A 42 5.70 -9.66 0.93
N GLY A 43 6.37 -9.07 1.92
CA GLY A 43 7.74 -9.42 2.33
C GLY A 43 8.82 -8.93 1.36
N ALA A 44 8.43 -8.11 0.37
CA ALA A 44 9.32 -7.52 -0.62
C ALA A 44 9.16 -5.99 -0.65
N LEU A 45 10.18 -5.29 -1.13
CA LEU A 45 10.12 -3.83 -1.28
C LEU A 45 9.28 -3.45 -2.50
N GLU A 46 9.32 -4.26 -3.56
CA GLU A 46 8.58 -4.01 -4.78
C GLU A 46 7.06 -3.89 -4.53
N PRO A 47 6.36 -2.94 -5.18
CA PRO A 47 6.81 -2.11 -6.29
C PRO A 47 7.50 -0.79 -5.90
N TRP A 48 7.79 -0.55 -4.62
CA TRP A 48 8.54 0.63 -4.21
C TRP A 48 9.96 0.61 -4.78
N THR A 49 10.44 1.78 -5.17
CA THR A 49 11.84 2.01 -5.55
C THR A 49 12.52 2.93 -4.56
N THR A 50 13.83 2.79 -4.39
CA THR A 50 14.60 3.67 -3.51
C THR A 50 15.15 4.86 -4.28
N PHE A 51 15.31 5.98 -3.59
CA PHE A 51 16.03 7.15 -4.10
C PHE A 51 16.96 7.73 -3.04
N LEU A 52 17.93 8.54 -3.46
CA LEU A 52 18.89 9.22 -2.58
C LEU A 52 18.82 10.73 -2.81
N THR A 53 19.03 11.49 -1.76
CA THR A 53 19.31 12.93 -1.89
C THR A 53 20.77 13.15 -2.26
N ASP A 54 21.13 14.37 -2.67
CA ASP A 54 22.54 14.78 -2.76
C ASP A 54 23.25 14.53 -1.42
N ASN A 55 24.45 13.95 -1.47
CA ASN A 55 25.24 13.50 -0.30
C ASN A 55 24.51 12.50 0.62
N GLY A 56 23.43 11.88 0.17
CA GLY A 56 22.60 11.01 0.98
C GLY A 56 22.89 9.52 0.82
N THR A 57 22.55 8.75 1.85
CA THR A 57 22.54 7.29 1.87
C THR A 57 21.42 6.79 2.78
N ILE A 58 20.87 5.60 2.49
CA ILE A 58 19.82 4.95 3.28
C ILE A 58 20.25 3.58 3.84
N GLY A 59 21.55 3.27 3.76
CA GLY A 59 22.06 1.94 4.08
C GLY A 59 21.55 0.89 3.09
N VAL A 60 21.24 -0.30 3.61
CA VAL A 60 20.61 -1.38 2.84
C VAL A 60 19.20 -1.56 3.40
N PRO A 61 18.16 -1.08 2.70
CA PRO A 61 16.79 -1.26 3.16
C PRO A 61 16.39 -2.73 3.21
N SER A 62 15.53 -3.10 4.15
CA SER A 62 15.03 -4.46 4.32
C SER A 62 13.61 -4.45 4.90
N ILE A 63 12.81 -5.46 4.56
CA ILE A 63 11.50 -5.68 5.18
C ILE A 63 11.68 -6.59 6.39
N VAL A 64 11.19 -6.17 7.56
CA VAL A 64 11.38 -6.86 8.85
C VAL A 64 10.12 -6.77 9.70
N GLU A 65 9.92 -7.72 10.62
CA GLU A 65 8.84 -7.59 11.62
C GLU A 65 9.18 -6.48 12.63
N PHE A 66 8.30 -5.50 12.80
CA PHE A 66 8.43 -4.43 13.78
C PHE A 66 7.05 -4.01 14.33
N ASP A 67 7.02 -3.53 15.56
CA ASP A 67 5.81 -3.06 16.23
C ASP A 67 5.76 -1.52 16.17
N LEU A 68 5.08 -0.98 15.15
CA LEU A 68 4.94 0.48 14.97
C LEU A 68 3.86 1.10 15.87
N ASP A 69 2.98 0.30 16.47
CA ASP A 69 1.94 0.78 17.38
C ASP A 69 2.47 1.08 18.80
N GLY A 70 3.77 0.83 19.03
CA GLY A 70 4.42 0.97 20.32
C GLY A 70 4.05 -0.19 21.26
N PRO A 71 4.08 -0.04 22.60
CA PRO A 71 3.74 -1.12 23.55
C PRO A 71 2.24 -1.49 23.58
N GLY A 72 1.55 -1.34 22.44
CA GLY A 72 0.15 -1.61 22.24
C GLY A 72 -0.20 -3.10 22.17
N GLY A 73 -1.43 -3.38 21.76
CA GLY A 73 -1.99 -4.74 21.75
C GLY A 73 -1.96 -5.43 20.39
N LEU A 74 -1.44 -4.79 19.35
CA LEU A 74 -1.32 -5.37 18.02
C LEU A 74 0.02 -6.13 17.93
N PRO A 75 0.06 -7.28 17.23
CA PRO A 75 1.31 -7.98 16.99
C PRO A 75 2.17 -7.18 15.99
N PRO A 76 3.50 -7.37 16.00
CA PRO A 76 4.37 -6.83 14.95
C PRO A 76 3.90 -7.22 13.54
N SER A 77 4.02 -6.28 12.59
CA SER A 77 3.77 -6.45 11.15
C SER A 77 5.06 -6.30 10.35
N LEU A 78 5.04 -6.64 9.06
CA LEU A 78 6.17 -6.40 8.19
C LEU A 78 6.28 -4.90 7.88
N ALA A 79 7.42 -4.31 8.21
CA ALA A 79 7.71 -2.91 7.97
C ALA A 79 9.01 -2.74 7.19
N LEU A 80 9.13 -1.62 6.48
CA LEU A 80 10.40 -1.22 5.88
C LEU A 80 11.34 -0.68 6.96
N GLU A 81 12.50 -1.32 7.14
CA GLU A 81 13.65 -0.77 7.89
C GLU A 81 14.65 -0.13 6.93
N LEU A 82 15.11 1.08 7.25
CA LEU A 82 16.27 1.71 6.61
C LEU A 82 17.11 2.55 7.58
N ARG A 83 18.24 3.06 7.08
CA ARG A 83 19.16 3.91 7.86
C ARG A 83 19.57 5.14 7.06
N ALA A 84 18.87 6.25 7.21
CA ALA A 84 19.21 7.50 6.55
C ALA A 84 20.45 8.17 7.16
N GLY A 85 21.25 8.78 6.29
CA GLY A 85 22.39 9.59 6.69
C GLY A 85 23.12 10.24 5.52
N GLN A 86 24.23 10.88 5.85
CA GLN A 86 25.14 11.51 4.91
C GLN A 86 26.23 10.52 4.48
N ILE A 87 26.70 10.62 3.24
CA ILE A 87 27.92 9.92 2.79
C ILE A 87 29.15 10.54 3.44
N THR A 88 29.19 11.87 3.48
CA THR A 88 30.22 12.64 4.20
C THR A 88 29.59 13.70 5.08
N HIS A 89 30.03 13.76 6.33
CA HIS A 89 29.55 14.70 7.32
C HIS A 89 30.52 15.88 7.52
N PHE A 90 30.01 17.08 7.32
CA PHE A 90 30.66 18.32 7.71
C PHE A 90 29.67 19.23 8.45
N THR A 91 30.19 19.98 9.43
CA THR A 91 29.38 20.96 10.14
C THR A 91 28.85 22.01 9.16
N GLY A 92 27.55 22.28 9.19
CA GLY A 92 26.89 23.26 8.33
C GLY A 92 26.33 22.70 7.02
N LEU A 93 26.54 21.41 6.71
CA LEU A 93 25.82 20.77 5.60
C LEU A 93 24.35 20.53 5.96
N PRO A 94 23.43 20.65 5.00
CA PRO A 94 22.04 20.27 5.20
C PRO A 94 21.92 18.76 5.50
N PRO A 95 20.88 18.33 6.22
CA PRO A 95 20.54 16.92 6.34
C PRO A 95 20.47 16.24 4.97
N ALA A 96 20.95 15.00 4.88
CA ALA A 96 20.87 14.19 3.66
C ALA A 96 20.44 12.76 4.00
N GLY A 97 20.04 11.99 3.00
CA GLY A 97 19.57 10.62 3.15
C GLY A 97 18.96 10.09 1.86
N GLY A 98 17.68 9.77 1.90
CA GLY A 98 16.97 9.23 0.75
C GLY A 98 15.59 8.78 1.14
N GLY A 99 15.08 7.74 0.51
CA GLY A 99 13.76 7.23 0.84
C GLY A 99 13.26 6.19 -0.14
N ILE A 100 11.95 6.02 -0.15
CA ILE A 100 11.21 5.15 -1.07
C ILE A 100 10.13 5.94 -1.80
N GLU A 101 9.86 5.56 -3.03
CA GLU A 101 8.81 6.14 -3.86
C GLU A 101 8.07 5.06 -4.66
N GLN A 102 6.79 5.33 -4.94
CA GLN A 102 5.96 4.50 -5.81
C GLN A 102 5.18 5.42 -6.75
N ILE A 103 5.17 5.06 -8.03
CA ILE A 103 4.33 5.71 -9.04
C ILE A 103 3.00 4.96 -9.08
N ALA A 104 1.89 5.68 -8.91
CA ALA A 104 0.55 5.13 -8.96
C ALA A 104 -0.38 6.02 -9.80
N SER A 105 -1.25 5.40 -10.60
CA SER A 105 -2.32 6.05 -11.33
C SER A 105 -3.48 6.42 -10.42
N PHE A 106 -3.99 7.65 -10.54
CA PHE A 106 -5.14 8.13 -9.79
C PHE A 106 -6.28 8.58 -10.71
N ASN A 107 -7.50 8.64 -10.16
CA ASN A 107 -8.62 9.36 -10.73
C ASN A 107 -8.56 10.83 -10.32
N ALA A 108 -9.36 11.66 -11.00
CA ALA A 108 -9.55 13.02 -10.55
C ALA A 108 -10.36 13.07 -9.25
N GLY A 109 -9.89 13.83 -8.24
CA GLY A 109 -10.58 13.96 -6.97
C GLY A 109 -9.65 14.33 -5.81
N ASP A 110 -10.15 14.18 -4.59
CA ASP A 110 -9.34 14.41 -3.39
C ASP A 110 -8.66 13.09 -2.97
N LEU A 111 -7.41 13.20 -2.53
CA LEU A 111 -6.57 12.11 -2.05
C LEU A 111 -6.08 12.43 -0.64
N SER A 112 -6.37 11.55 0.32
CA SER A 112 -5.76 11.56 1.63
C SER A 112 -4.74 10.44 1.72
N ILE A 113 -3.57 10.74 2.29
CA ILE A 113 -2.46 9.81 2.48
C ILE A 113 -2.11 9.81 3.97
N ALA A 114 -1.90 8.63 4.55
CA ALA A 114 -1.36 8.45 5.88
C ALA A 114 -0.25 7.39 5.86
N VAL A 115 0.72 7.50 6.76
CA VAL A 115 1.80 6.53 6.91
C VAL A 115 2.29 6.52 8.36
N ASP A 116 2.50 5.32 8.90
CA ASP A 116 3.08 5.12 10.21
C ASP A 116 4.61 5.09 10.11
N ILE A 117 5.26 5.77 11.05
CA ILE A 117 6.72 5.91 11.07
C ILE A 117 7.27 5.71 12.47
N ALA A 118 8.48 5.17 12.56
CA ALA A 118 9.20 5.06 13.82
C ALA A 118 10.71 5.27 13.65
N ALA A 119 11.36 5.66 14.73
CA ALA A 119 12.81 5.71 14.84
C ALA A 119 13.26 5.06 16.15
N VAL A 120 14.23 4.14 16.05
CA VAL A 120 14.75 3.40 17.21
C VAL A 120 16.24 3.63 17.33
N ASN A 121 16.71 4.03 18.50
CA ASN A 121 18.14 4.04 18.82
C ASN A 121 18.53 2.73 19.52
N PRO A 122 19.13 1.75 18.81
CA PRO A 122 19.48 0.46 19.41
C PRO A 122 20.74 0.54 20.29
N ALA A 123 21.43 1.68 20.33
CA ALA A 123 22.62 1.85 21.15
C ALA A 123 22.26 2.26 22.59
N SER A 124 23.13 1.95 23.55
CA SER A 124 22.99 2.38 24.95
C SER A 124 23.33 3.84 25.19
N THR A 125 23.81 4.55 24.16
CA THR A 125 24.19 5.96 24.20
C THR A 125 23.27 6.78 23.31
N ASP A 126 23.08 8.04 23.66
CA ASP A 126 22.20 8.96 22.94
C ASP A 126 22.64 9.14 21.48
N ASN A 127 21.65 9.27 20.61
CA ASN A 127 21.79 9.67 19.23
C ASN A 127 21.12 11.03 19.04
N ILE A 128 21.88 12.02 18.57
CA ILE A 128 21.37 13.38 18.50
C ILE A 128 20.35 13.62 17.37
N SER A 129 20.02 12.61 16.57
CA SER A 129 19.03 12.70 15.49
C SER A 129 18.45 11.32 15.15
N GLY A 130 17.15 11.11 15.40
CA GLY A 130 16.34 9.98 14.94
C GLY A 130 15.98 10.06 13.46
N GLY A 131 15.94 11.28 12.91
CA GLY A 131 15.68 11.55 11.49
C GLY A 131 14.52 12.51 11.29
N ILE A 132 14.56 13.21 10.15
CA ILE A 132 13.47 14.02 9.64
C ILE A 132 12.76 13.20 8.57
N PHE A 133 11.50 12.86 8.82
CA PHE A 133 10.64 12.12 7.92
C PHE A 133 9.70 13.08 7.22
N GLU A 134 9.50 12.89 5.92
CA GLU A 134 8.63 13.72 5.09
C GLU A 134 7.78 12.83 4.19
N LEU A 135 6.49 13.16 4.11
CA LEU A 135 5.56 12.57 3.16
C LEU A 135 5.45 13.52 1.97
N LEU A 136 5.66 13.00 0.75
CA LEU A 136 5.65 13.79 -0.48
C LEU A 136 4.64 13.24 -1.49
N PHE A 137 4.01 14.17 -2.22
CA PHE A 137 3.20 13.89 -3.40
C PHE A 137 3.71 14.75 -4.56
N ASP A 138 4.14 14.11 -5.64
CA ASP A 138 4.81 14.75 -6.79
C ASP A 138 6.00 15.67 -6.39
N GLY A 139 6.74 15.25 -5.37
CA GLY A 139 7.88 16.01 -4.83
C GLY A 139 7.49 17.20 -3.94
N VAL A 140 6.20 17.45 -3.72
CA VAL A 140 5.71 18.44 -2.76
C VAL A 140 5.53 17.80 -1.39
N THR A 141 6.18 18.33 -0.36
CA THR A 141 6.02 17.87 1.02
C THR A 141 4.60 18.18 1.51
N LEU A 142 3.88 17.13 1.90
CA LEU A 142 2.56 17.22 2.53
C LEU A 142 2.65 17.36 4.05
N ASP A 143 3.57 16.61 4.67
CA ASP A 143 3.76 16.59 6.12
C ASP A 143 5.22 16.28 6.48
N THR A 144 5.62 16.64 7.69
CA THR A 144 6.99 16.46 8.19
C THR A 144 7.01 16.20 9.68
N LEU A 145 7.81 15.21 10.11
CA LEU A 145 8.09 14.94 11.51
C LEU A 145 9.61 14.81 11.72
N ASP A 146 10.15 15.61 12.64
CA ASP A 146 11.53 15.48 13.13
C ASP A 146 11.51 14.81 14.51
N PHE A 147 12.08 13.60 14.60
CA PHE A 147 12.19 12.89 15.87
C PHE A 147 13.24 13.49 16.81
N GLY A 148 14.09 14.40 16.33
CA GLY A 148 15.11 15.05 17.16
C GLY A 148 16.08 14.05 17.77
N SER A 149 16.58 14.33 18.97
CA SER A 149 17.48 13.43 19.69
C SER A 149 16.72 12.23 20.28
N LEU A 150 17.32 11.03 20.18
CA LEU A 150 16.86 9.81 20.83
C LEU A 150 17.87 9.39 21.90
N ALA A 151 17.42 9.18 23.13
CA ALA A 151 18.20 8.58 24.20
C ALA A 151 18.61 7.14 23.86
N GLY A 152 19.56 6.60 24.61
CA GLY A 152 19.97 5.20 24.47
C GLY A 152 18.80 4.21 24.69
N ASN A 153 18.58 3.29 23.75
CA ASN A 153 17.47 2.34 23.71
C ASN A 153 16.07 2.97 23.61
N GLU A 154 15.97 4.23 23.18
CA GLU A 154 14.69 4.90 22.96
C GLU A 154 14.09 4.52 21.60
N SER A 155 12.77 4.36 21.58
CA SER A 155 11.95 4.28 20.38
C SER A 155 10.97 5.46 20.35
N ALA A 156 10.87 6.12 19.20
CA ALA A 156 9.89 7.16 18.94
C ALA A 156 8.99 6.75 17.77
N PHE A 157 7.71 7.08 17.87
CA PHE A 157 6.66 6.69 16.92
C PHE A 157 5.90 7.93 16.46
N GLY A 158 5.35 7.90 15.25
CA GLY A 158 4.59 9.00 14.69
C GLY A 158 3.80 8.58 13.46
N VAL A 159 3.00 9.52 12.97
CA VAL A 159 2.20 9.37 11.76
C VAL A 159 2.43 10.61 10.91
N LEU A 160 2.64 10.45 9.61
CA LEU A 160 2.58 11.55 8.65
C LEU A 160 1.25 11.46 7.89
N SER A 161 0.60 12.60 7.66
CA SER A 161 -0.65 12.61 6.92
C SER A 161 -0.86 13.88 6.10
N GLY A 162 -1.51 13.74 4.95
CA GLY A 162 -1.75 14.87 4.05
C GLY A 162 -2.98 14.71 3.19
N LEU A 163 -3.60 15.84 2.84
CA LEU A 163 -4.71 15.93 1.90
C LEU A 163 -4.27 16.69 0.64
N VAL A 164 -4.41 16.05 -0.52
CA VAL A 164 -4.25 16.66 -1.83
C VAL A 164 -5.63 16.89 -2.43
N VAL A 165 -5.99 18.16 -2.64
CA VAL A 165 -7.29 18.56 -3.20
C VAL A 165 -7.18 18.65 -4.71
N GLY A 166 -8.13 18.05 -5.43
CA GLY A 166 -8.20 18.17 -6.88
C GLY A 166 -7.04 17.53 -7.64
N VAL A 167 -6.60 16.34 -7.21
CA VAL A 167 -5.74 15.45 -8.00
C VAL A 167 -6.34 15.31 -9.40
N ILE A 168 -5.48 15.33 -10.42
CA ILE A 168 -5.89 15.10 -11.80
C ILE A 168 -5.76 13.62 -12.14
N ALA A 169 -6.52 13.12 -13.11
CA ALA A 169 -6.39 11.72 -13.51
C ALA A 169 -5.08 11.50 -14.29
N ALA A 170 -4.04 11.01 -13.63
CA ALA A 170 -2.72 10.72 -14.17
C ALA A 170 -1.93 9.78 -13.25
N ASP A 171 -0.72 9.43 -13.67
CA ASP A 171 0.28 8.83 -12.78
C ASP A 171 0.90 9.91 -11.91
N HIS A 172 0.94 9.64 -10.61
CA HIS A 172 1.53 10.51 -9.59
C HIS A 172 2.53 9.74 -8.74
N THR A 173 3.48 10.45 -8.15
CA THR A 173 4.49 9.84 -7.28
C THR A 173 4.15 10.11 -5.81
N ILE A 174 4.07 9.04 -5.01
CA ILE A 174 4.07 9.12 -3.55
C ILE A 174 5.46 8.74 -3.07
N ALA A 175 6.03 9.54 -2.18
CA ALA A 175 7.34 9.26 -1.61
C ALA A 175 7.40 9.51 -0.11
N ILE A 176 8.20 8.70 0.58
CA ILE A 176 8.61 8.93 1.97
C ILE A 176 10.09 9.23 1.94
N ARG A 177 10.47 10.44 2.37
CA ARG A 177 11.88 10.87 2.47
C ARG A 177 12.31 10.91 3.92
N ILE A 178 13.51 10.41 4.17
CA ILE A 178 14.15 10.40 5.48
C ILE A 178 15.54 11.00 5.35
N THR A 179 15.83 12.06 6.11
CA THR A 179 17.13 12.74 6.12
C THR A 179 17.71 12.88 7.52
N ARG A 180 19.04 12.88 7.61
CA ARG A 180 19.78 13.07 8.87
C ARG A 180 20.99 13.99 8.71
N PRO A 181 21.35 14.77 9.75
CA PRO A 181 22.54 15.63 9.75
C PRO A 181 23.81 14.88 10.18
N ARG A 182 23.91 13.57 9.89
CA ARG A 182 24.99 12.68 10.36
C ARG A 182 25.28 11.58 9.35
N GLU A 183 26.53 11.11 9.32
CA GLU A 183 26.92 9.90 8.61
C GLU A 183 26.23 8.65 9.16
N ILE A 184 26.07 7.64 8.29
CA ILE A 184 25.72 6.29 8.77
C ILE A 184 26.94 5.67 9.44
N SER A 185 26.76 5.21 10.67
CA SER A 185 27.76 4.45 11.42
C SER A 185 27.16 3.12 11.89
N SER A 186 27.91 2.03 11.66
CA SER A 186 27.67 0.73 12.28
C SER A 186 28.36 0.58 13.65
N ASN A 187 29.23 1.52 14.03
CA ASN A 187 29.89 1.58 15.33
C ASN A 187 29.12 2.51 16.29
N PRO A 188 29.10 2.23 17.61
CA PRO A 188 28.42 3.07 18.59
C PRO A 188 28.86 4.55 18.59
N PRO A 189 27.93 5.52 18.69
CA PRO A 189 26.48 5.33 18.64
C PRO A 189 26.06 4.89 17.23
N ALA A 190 25.40 3.74 17.14
CA ALA A 190 24.90 3.21 15.88
C ALA A 190 23.87 4.19 15.31
N THR A 191 23.79 4.25 13.99
CA THR A 191 22.71 4.98 13.32
C THR A 191 21.36 4.40 13.75
N PRO A 192 20.37 5.25 14.14
CA PRO A 192 19.04 4.78 14.47
C PRO A 192 18.43 4.02 13.29
N LEU A 193 17.61 3.03 13.62
CA LEU A 193 16.79 2.30 12.67
C LEU A 193 15.55 3.14 12.39
N GLN A 194 15.21 3.36 11.13
CA GLN A 194 13.98 4.04 10.74
C GLN A 194 13.02 3.05 10.12
N TYR A 195 11.76 3.11 10.56
CA TYR A 195 10.69 2.25 10.10
C TYR A 195 9.60 3.05 9.39
N VAL A 196 9.03 2.44 8.36
CA VAL A 196 7.87 2.92 7.61
C VAL A 196 6.92 1.75 7.43
N ASP A 197 5.63 1.96 7.71
CA ASP A 197 4.59 0.96 7.52
C ASP A 197 3.22 1.62 7.27
N ASN A 198 2.21 0.82 6.91
CA ASN A 198 0.81 1.22 6.77
C ASN A 198 0.61 2.48 5.92
N VAL A 199 1.19 2.52 4.73
CA VAL A 199 0.91 3.60 3.77
C VAL A 199 -0.52 3.42 3.24
N GLU A 200 -1.44 4.22 3.77
CA GLU A 200 -2.86 4.16 3.45
C GLU A 200 -3.28 5.30 2.54
N LEU A 201 -4.04 4.96 1.50
CA LEU A 201 -4.65 5.93 0.58
C LEU A 201 -6.17 5.89 0.70
N SER A 202 -6.78 7.07 0.80
CA SER A 202 -8.24 7.19 0.81
C SER A 202 -8.72 8.43 0.03
N GLY A 203 -10.02 8.48 -0.25
CA GLY A 203 -10.64 9.57 -1.01
C GLY A 203 -11.10 9.15 -2.40
N ASN A 204 -11.63 10.11 -3.15
CA ASN A 204 -12.27 9.85 -4.45
C ASN A 204 -11.27 9.70 -5.60
N ALA A 205 -10.01 10.11 -5.39
CA ALA A 205 -8.93 9.93 -6.35
C ALA A 205 -8.40 8.49 -6.39
N VAL A 206 -8.60 7.69 -5.35
CA VAL A 206 -8.04 6.32 -5.24
C VAL A 206 -8.75 5.37 -6.22
N ILE A 207 -7.96 4.58 -6.95
CA ILE A 207 -8.46 3.48 -7.79
C ILE A 207 -8.53 2.22 -6.89
N PRO A 208 -9.73 1.67 -6.60
CA PRO A 208 -9.86 0.53 -5.70
C PRO A 208 -9.16 -0.73 -6.23
N GLU A 209 -8.63 -1.55 -5.32
CA GLU A 209 -8.05 -2.84 -5.70
C GLU A 209 -9.09 -3.78 -6.34
N PRO A 210 -8.76 -4.45 -7.47
CA PRO A 210 -9.68 -5.37 -8.13
C PRO A 210 -10.11 -6.56 -7.26
N GLY A 211 -9.29 -6.92 -6.26
CA GLY A 211 -9.44 -8.16 -5.49
C GLY A 211 -10.72 -8.21 -4.65
N SER A 212 -11.03 -7.12 -3.94
CA SER A 212 -12.14 -7.09 -2.97
C SER A 212 -13.51 -7.19 -3.63
N ALA A 213 -13.69 -6.54 -4.78
CA ALA A 213 -14.94 -6.56 -5.53
C ALA A 213 -15.21 -7.93 -6.17
N LEU A 214 -14.17 -8.57 -6.73
CA LEU A 214 -14.29 -9.88 -7.37
C LEU A 214 -14.52 -11.00 -6.35
N LEU A 215 -13.85 -10.96 -5.19
CA LEU A 215 -14.07 -11.92 -4.11
C LEU A 215 -15.49 -11.80 -3.54
N LEU A 216 -15.99 -10.58 -3.32
CA LEU A 216 -17.36 -10.36 -2.85
C LEU A 216 -18.40 -10.84 -3.88
N ALA A 217 -18.21 -10.51 -5.16
CA ALA A 217 -19.09 -10.97 -6.23
C ALA A 217 -19.10 -12.51 -6.35
N GLY A 218 -17.92 -13.13 -6.25
CA GLY A 218 -17.76 -14.60 -6.24
C GLY A 218 -18.46 -15.25 -5.05
N ALA A 219 -18.31 -14.70 -3.84
CA ALA A 219 -18.96 -15.20 -2.63
C ALA A 219 -20.50 -15.13 -2.72
N LEU A 220 -21.03 -14.02 -3.24
CA LEU A 220 -22.47 -13.83 -3.42
C LEU A 220 -23.06 -14.81 -4.46
N LEU A 221 -22.35 -15.04 -5.57
CA LEU A 221 -22.74 -16.05 -6.57
C LEU A 221 -22.69 -17.46 -5.98
N GLY A 222 -21.65 -17.79 -5.21
CA GLY A 222 -21.53 -19.06 -4.49
C GLY A 222 -22.73 -19.31 -3.57
N LEU A 223 -23.08 -18.33 -2.73
CA LEU A 223 -24.23 -18.41 -1.81
C LEU A 223 -25.57 -18.56 -2.55
N ALA A 224 -25.77 -17.85 -3.66
CA ALA A 224 -27.00 -17.95 -4.46
C ALA A 224 -27.18 -19.36 -5.06
N THR A 225 -26.10 -19.99 -5.52
CA THR A 225 -26.17 -21.36 -6.08
C THR A 225 -26.45 -22.42 -4.99
N LEU A 226 -25.86 -22.26 -3.80
CA LEU A 226 -26.12 -23.15 -2.65
C LEU A 226 -27.58 -23.06 -2.19
N ARG A 227 -28.15 -21.85 -2.12
CA ARG A 227 -29.56 -21.63 -1.74
C ARG A 227 -30.56 -22.21 -2.74
N LYS A 228 -30.23 -22.22 -4.04
CA LYS A 228 -31.08 -22.85 -5.06
C LYS A 228 -31.06 -24.38 -4.96
N ARG A 229 -29.91 -24.97 -4.59
CA ARG A 229 -29.78 -26.42 -4.38
C ARG A 229 -30.54 -26.92 -3.14
N SER A 230 -30.60 -26.15 -2.06
CA SER A 230 -31.34 -26.58 -0.86
C SER A 230 -32.86 -26.58 -1.08
N ARG A 231 -33.39 -25.64 -1.88
CA ARG A 231 -34.82 -25.57 -2.21
C ARG A 231 -35.33 -26.67 -3.15
N ASN A 232 -34.47 -27.24 -3.99
CA ASN A 232 -34.85 -28.34 -4.90
C ASN A 232 -34.73 -29.73 -4.26
N ARG A 233 -34.29 -29.82 -2.99
CA ARG A 233 -34.15 -31.08 -2.23
C ARG A 233 -35.23 -31.24 -1.15
N ALA A 234 -36.16 -30.29 -1.04
CA ALA A 234 -37.38 -30.35 -0.24
C ALA A 234 -38.57 -30.55 -1.18
#